data_AF-A0A6V7QXH4-F1
#
_entry.id   AF-A0A6V7QXH4-F1
#
_cell.length_a   1.000
_cell.length_b   1.000
_cell.length_c   1.000
_cell.angle_alpha   90.00
_cell.angle_beta   90.00
_cell.angle_gamma   90.00
#
_symmetry.space_group_name_H-M   'P 1'
#
loop_
_entity.id
_entity.type
_entity.pdbx_description
1 polymer ?
#
loop_
_entity_poly.entity_id
_entity_poly.type
_entity_poly.pdbx_seq_one_letter_code
_entity_poly.pdbx_strand_id
1 'polypeptide(L)'
;MSPTTLAARSSFPALVLLRRARSSANRSRGALPPPNISSSNSPFVAALIFARYMGRGWVPGMVVRIQGDEFWHMTRVLRLGVDDRVELFNGTGGLVEGSIQRIDKTGSEIVVLEDTKTITPQGVQWHVFAAFGTLKGGRADWLIEKCTELGASSVTPLLTERSHTIGENRVDRLQRVIFAAVKQCQRLHEMTLNPPMNISSFLPIVAQSKLSFLAAAEATPLFHVLPNLGVEDNGVLIVGPEGDFTEEEVKAMKEAGAIPVGLGPHRLRVETATISLLSALMLWSDAQKAETQ
;
A
#
# COMPACT_ATOMS: atom_id res chain seq x y z
N MET A 1 33.36 45.73 -4.41
CA MET A 1 31.98 45.71 -3.88
C MET A 1 31.25 44.60 -4.62
N SER A 2 31.01 43.49 -3.93
CA SER A 2 30.50 42.23 -4.47
C SER A 2 29.07 42.03 -3.97
N PRO A 3 28.10 41.56 -4.78
CA PRO A 3 26.80 41.16 -4.27
C PRO A 3 26.77 39.65 -3.98
N THR A 4 26.66 39.41 -2.70
CA THR A 4 26.19 38.28 -1.88
C THR A 4 25.43 37.14 -2.58
N THR A 5 25.96 35.93 -2.37
CA THR A 5 25.36 34.61 -2.63
C THR A 5 24.19 34.35 -1.67
N LEU A 6 22.98 34.12 -2.20
CA LEU A 6 21.82 33.67 -1.41
C LEU A 6 21.73 32.13 -1.47
N ALA A 7 22.09 31.46 -0.38
CA ALA A 7 21.92 30.02 -0.23
C ALA A 7 20.44 29.69 0.03
N ALA A 8 19.76 29.15 -0.97
CA ALA A 8 18.43 28.57 -0.81
C ALA A 8 18.55 27.23 -0.06
N ARG A 9 18.13 27.20 1.20
CA ARG A 9 17.97 25.96 1.98
C ARG A 9 16.75 25.22 1.46
N SER A 10 17.00 24.14 0.72
CA SER A 10 16.04 23.11 0.39
C SER A 10 15.53 22.44 1.67
N SER A 11 14.23 22.49 1.90
CA SER A 11 13.54 21.74 2.94
C SER A 11 12.39 20.97 2.28
N PHE A 12 12.72 19.80 1.74
CA PHE A 12 11.76 18.76 1.38
C PHE A 12 11.61 17.84 2.60
N PRO A 13 10.41 17.63 3.16
CA PRO A 13 10.18 16.57 4.12
C PRO A 13 9.71 15.32 3.38
N ALA A 14 10.62 14.34 3.29
CA ALA A 14 10.30 12.94 3.08
C ALA A 14 9.97 12.32 4.45
N LEU A 15 8.68 12.20 4.78
CA LEU A 15 8.09 11.12 5.60
C LEU A 15 6.59 11.40 5.66
N VAL A 16 5.78 10.44 5.23
CA VAL A 16 4.32 10.46 5.38
C VAL A 16 4.01 10.40 6.88
N LEU A 17 3.83 11.58 7.47
CA LEU A 17 3.43 11.79 8.86
C LEU A 17 1.94 11.46 8.98
N LEU A 18 1.63 10.34 9.63
CA LEU A 18 0.34 10.14 10.31
C LEU A 18 0.06 11.36 11.21
N ARG A 19 -0.81 12.26 10.75
CA ARG A 19 -1.28 13.40 11.54
C ARG A 19 -2.07 12.86 12.75
N ARG A 20 -1.54 13.08 13.95
CA ARG A 20 -2.30 12.98 15.21
C ARG A 20 -3.43 14.02 15.21
N ALA A 21 -4.68 13.56 15.28
CA ALA A 21 -5.78 14.40 15.72
C ALA A 21 -5.55 14.81 17.19
N ARG A 22 -5.46 16.12 17.46
CA ARG A 22 -5.49 16.64 18.83
C ARG A 22 -6.94 16.68 19.31
N SER A 23 -7.30 15.79 20.23
CA SER A 23 -8.50 15.96 21.05
C SER A 23 -8.27 17.11 22.04
N SER A 24 -9.11 18.14 21.95
CA SER A 24 -9.22 19.20 22.94
C SER A 24 -10.26 18.82 23.99
N ALA A 25 -9.87 18.68 25.26
CA ALA A 25 -10.81 18.79 26.38
C ALA A 25 -10.11 19.23 27.67
N ASN A 26 -10.32 20.51 27.95
CA ASN A 26 -10.64 21.16 29.23
C ASN A 26 -9.95 20.82 30.56
N ARG A 27 -9.58 21.90 31.27
CA ARG A 27 -8.99 21.94 32.61
C ARG A 27 -10.03 21.64 33.71
N SER A 28 -9.63 20.89 34.73
CA SER A 28 -10.04 21.14 36.12
C SER A 28 -9.00 20.60 37.11
N ARG A 29 -8.87 21.30 38.24
CA ARG A 29 -7.74 21.33 39.19
C ARG A 29 -7.72 20.17 40.20
N GLY A 30 -6.50 19.77 40.60
CA GLY A 30 -6.16 19.45 41.99
C GLY A 30 -5.85 17.99 42.36
N ALA A 31 -4.56 17.61 42.41
CA ALA A 31 -3.94 16.70 43.39
C ALA A 31 -2.43 16.52 43.09
N LEU A 32 -1.64 16.20 44.13
CA LEU A 32 -0.15 16.17 44.24
C LEU A 32 0.60 15.34 43.16
N PRO A 33 1.90 15.63 42.91
CA PRO A 33 2.64 15.00 41.82
C PRO A 33 3.17 13.60 42.21
N PRO A 34 3.12 12.60 41.31
CA PRO A 34 3.91 11.38 41.42
C PRO A 34 5.38 11.64 40.99
N PRO A 35 6.34 10.74 41.32
CA PRO A 35 7.77 11.03 41.24
C PRO A 35 8.24 11.25 39.79
N ASN A 36 9.24 12.12 39.66
CA ASN A 36 9.90 12.52 38.41
C ASN A 36 10.18 11.34 37.47
N ILE A 37 9.29 11.14 36.48
CA ILE A 37 9.66 10.52 35.21
C ILE A 37 10.29 11.65 34.41
N SER A 38 11.61 11.58 34.22
CA SER A 38 12.33 12.48 33.33
C SER A 38 11.68 12.44 31.96
N SER A 39 10.97 13.51 31.61
CA SER A 39 10.39 13.73 30.29
C SER A 39 11.52 13.96 29.29
N SER A 40 12.08 12.88 28.74
CA SER A 40 12.86 12.95 27.51
C SER A 40 11.87 13.20 26.36
N ASN A 41 11.64 14.47 26.07
CA ASN A 41 10.97 14.94 24.86
C ASN A 41 11.87 14.71 23.62
N SER A 42 12.27 13.46 23.40
CA SER A 42 12.72 13.02 22.08
C SER A 42 11.48 12.57 21.32
N PRO A 43 11.29 12.94 20.05
CA PRO A 43 10.24 12.35 19.23
C PRO A 43 10.53 10.85 19.12
N PHE A 44 9.82 10.06 19.92
CA PHE A 44 9.92 8.60 19.89
C PHE A 44 9.41 8.15 18.52
N VAL A 45 10.32 7.70 17.65
CA VAL A 45 9.92 7.00 16.43
C VAL A 45 9.79 5.53 16.82
N ALA A 46 8.57 5.12 17.15
CA ALA A 46 8.31 3.71 17.39
C ALA A 46 8.57 2.92 16.10
N ALA A 47 9.31 1.82 16.20
CA ALA A 47 9.50 0.93 15.06
C ALA A 47 8.19 0.18 14.75
N LEU A 48 7.79 0.17 13.48
CA LEU A 48 6.60 -0.55 13.02
C LEU A 48 6.96 -2.02 12.74
N ILE A 49 6.37 -2.93 13.49
CA ILE A 49 6.65 -4.36 13.49
C ILE A 49 5.41 -5.12 13.02
N PHE A 50 5.60 -6.02 12.06
CA PHE A 50 4.49 -6.82 11.58
C PHE A 50 4.17 -7.95 12.57
N ALA A 51 2.92 -8.04 12.99
CA ALA A 51 2.41 -9.09 13.85
C ALA A 51 1.07 -9.59 13.29
N ARG A 52 1.09 -10.72 12.57
CA ARG A 52 -0.17 -11.30 12.09
C ARG A 52 -1.01 -11.74 13.28
N TYR A 53 -2.23 -11.22 13.36
CA TYR A 53 -3.19 -11.60 14.40
C TYR A 53 -4.57 -11.84 13.80
N MET A 54 -5.12 -13.03 14.03
CA MET A 54 -6.42 -13.47 13.48
C MET A 54 -7.59 -13.26 14.45
N GLY A 55 -7.37 -12.65 15.61
CA GLY A 55 -8.43 -12.31 16.57
C GLY A 55 -9.11 -10.96 16.26
N ARG A 56 -10.09 -10.56 17.07
CA ARG A 56 -10.87 -9.31 16.90
C ARG A 56 -10.09 -8.01 17.14
N GLY A 57 -8.80 -8.10 17.43
CA GLY A 57 -7.92 -6.99 17.82
C GLY A 57 -7.12 -7.32 19.08
N TRP A 58 -6.00 -6.63 19.26
CA TRP A 58 -5.21 -6.67 20.48
C TRP A 58 -5.83 -5.79 21.57
N VAL A 59 -5.70 -6.26 22.81
CA VAL A 59 -6.17 -5.57 24.02
C VAL A 59 -5.01 -5.33 24.99
N PRO A 60 -5.08 -4.29 25.84
CA PRO A 60 -4.05 -4.01 26.83
C PRO A 60 -3.69 -5.23 27.69
N GLY A 61 -2.39 -5.43 27.93
CA GLY A 61 -1.85 -6.54 28.71
C GLY A 61 -1.70 -7.86 27.94
N MET A 62 -2.20 -7.96 26.71
CA MET A 62 -1.97 -9.12 25.85
C MET A 62 -0.48 -9.25 25.49
N VAL A 63 0.06 -10.46 25.55
CA VAL A 63 1.43 -10.76 25.11
C VAL A 63 1.41 -11.25 23.67
N VAL A 64 2.13 -10.56 22.79
CA VAL A 64 2.35 -10.95 21.39
C VAL A 64 3.79 -11.45 21.25
N ARG A 65 3.96 -12.69 20.77
CA ARG A 65 5.27 -13.29 20.54
C ARG A 65 5.66 -13.13 19.06
N ILE A 66 6.75 -12.44 18.79
CA ILE A 66 7.33 -12.27 17.45
C ILE A 66 8.50 -13.24 17.27
N GLN A 67 8.53 -13.95 16.14
CA GLN A 67 9.51 -15.00 15.85
C GLN A 67 9.98 -14.92 14.38
N GLY A 68 10.96 -15.75 14.02
CA GLY A 68 11.44 -15.88 12.64
C GLY A 68 12.12 -14.62 12.11
N ASP A 69 11.88 -14.32 10.83
CA ASP A 69 12.52 -13.20 10.12
C ASP A 69 12.22 -11.85 10.78
N GLU A 70 11.00 -11.67 11.31
CA GLU A 70 10.61 -10.43 11.95
C GLU A 70 11.35 -10.22 13.28
N PHE A 71 11.51 -11.28 14.06
CA PHE A 71 12.33 -11.26 15.28
C PHE A 71 13.80 -10.93 14.98
N TRP A 72 14.36 -11.52 13.93
CA TRP A 72 15.72 -11.23 13.50
C TRP A 72 15.87 -9.77 13.06
N HIS A 73 14.90 -9.26 12.29
CA HIS A 73 14.87 -7.86 11.86
C HIS A 73 14.86 -6.90 13.06
N MET A 74 13.96 -7.13 14.03
CA MET A 74 13.87 -6.35 15.27
C MET A 74 15.20 -6.30 16.03
N THR A 75 15.83 -7.46 16.28
CA THR A 75 16.97 -7.54 17.20
C THR A 75 18.32 -7.30 16.53
N ARG A 76 18.46 -7.58 15.23
CA ARG A 76 19.76 -7.47 14.52
C ARG A 76 19.85 -6.24 13.64
N VAL A 77 18.76 -5.86 12.98
CA VAL A 77 18.73 -4.72 12.07
C VAL A 77 18.35 -3.45 12.83
N LEU A 78 17.20 -3.48 13.51
CA LEU A 78 16.71 -2.35 14.29
C LEU A 78 17.38 -2.25 15.67
N ARG A 79 18.00 -3.36 16.13
CA ARG A 79 18.73 -3.47 17.41
C ARG A 79 17.87 -3.12 18.63
N LEU A 80 16.59 -3.46 18.56
CA LEU A 80 15.62 -3.26 19.64
C LEU A 80 15.91 -4.21 20.82
N GLY A 81 15.81 -3.67 22.02
CA GLY A 81 16.04 -4.34 23.29
C GLY A 81 14.79 -4.44 24.17
N VAL A 82 14.97 -4.98 25.37
CA VAL A 82 13.93 -4.94 26.42
C VAL A 82 13.63 -3.48 26.78
N ASP A 83 12.37 -3.20 27.13
CA ASP A 83 11.78 -1.90 27.44
C ASP A 83 11.58 -0.95 26.24
N ASP A 84 12.09 -1.27 25.06
CA ASP A 84 11.79 -0.49 23.85
C ASP A 84 10.29 -0.56 23.48
N ARG A 85 9.76 0.59 23.05
CA ARG A 85 8.41 0.69 22.49
C ARG A 85 8.41 0.42 20.99
N VAL A 86 7.37 -0.25 20.54
CA VAL A 86 7.15 -0.60 19.13
C VAL A 86 5.68 -0.42 18.79
N GLU A 87 5.38 -0.23 17.51
CA GLU A 87 4.02 -0.32 16.99
C GLU A 87 3.84 -1.66 16.30
N LEU A 88 2.81 -2.42 16.68
CA LEU A 88 2.44 -3.66 16.00
C LEU A 88 1.33 -3.39 15.01
N PHE A 89 1.45 -3.93 13.80
CA PHE A 89 0.37 -3.90 12.81
C PHE A 89 0.08 -5.29 12.23
N ASN A 90 -1.20 -5.52 11.90
CA ASN A 90 -1.70 -6.84 11.53
C ASN A 90 -1.92 -7.04 10.02
N GLY A 91 -1.63 -6.02 9.21
CA GLY A 91 -1.85 -6.04 7.76
C GLY A 91 -3.31 -5.83 7.32
N THR A 92 -4.23 -5.59 8.25
CA THR A 92 -5.65 -5.32 7.98
C THR A 92 -6.11 -3.98 8.57
N GLY A 93 -5.17 -3.08 8.85
CA GLY A 93 -5.43 -1.75 9.42
C GLY A 93 -5.40 -1.67 10.94
N GLY A 94 -5.24 -2.79 11.65
CA GLY A 94 -5.02 -2.80 13.09
C GLY A 94 -3.61 -2.33 13.43
N LEU A 95 -3.51 -1.34 14.32
CA LEU A 95 -2.27 -0.75 14.82
C LEU A 95 -2.33 -0.63 16.34
N VAL A 96 -1.27 -1.01 17.06
CA VAL A 96 -1.24 -0.88 18.52
C VAL A 96 0.17 -0.62 19.05
N GLU A 97 0.30 0.19 20.10
CA GLU A 97 1.57 0.35 20.81
C GLU A 97 1.85 -0.86 21.73
N GLY A 98 3.09 -1.33 21.71
CA GLY A 98 3.60 -2.41 22.53
C GLY A 98 4.95 -2.09 23.15
N SER A 99 5.30 -2.82 24.21
CA SER A 99 6.62 -2.74 24.86
C SER A 99 7.27 -4.12 24.87
N ILE A 100 8.53 -4.19 24.44
CA ILE A 100 9.28 -5.45 24.49
C ILE A 100 9.60 -5.76 25.96
N GLN A 101 9.04 -6.84 26.49
CA GLN A 101 9.25 -7.24 27.89
C GLN A 101 10.31 -8.34 28.03
N ARG A 102 10.44 -9.19 27.02
CA ARG A 102 11.41 -10.27 27.04
C ARG A 102 11.94 -10.55 25.64
N ILE A 103 13.23 -10.84 25.56
CA ILE A 103 13.91 -11.33 24.36
C ILE A 103 14.61 -12.63 24.74
N ASP A 104 14.30 -13.71 24.03
CA ASP A 104 15.02 -14.97 24.13
C ASP A 104 15.69 -15.35 22.80
N LYS A 105 16.27 -16.55 22.70
CA LYS A 105 17.00 -16.98 21.49
C LYS A 105 16.10 -17.17 20.27
N THR A 106 14.79 -17.26 20.46
CA THR A 106 13.79 -17.68 19.46
C THR A 106 12.68 -16.67 19.23
N GLY A 107 12.63 -15.58 19.99
CA GLY A 107 11.60 -14.57 19.83
C GLY A 107 11.66 -13.43 20.83
N SER A 108 10.82 -12.42 20.55
CA SER A 108 10.54 -11.29 21.43
C SER A 108 9.10 -11.34 21.91
N GLU A 109 8.87 -11.08 23.18
CA GLU A 109 7.54 -10.94 23.78
C GLU A 109 7.23 -9.47 24.00
N ILE A 110 6.13 -9.05 23.41
CA ILE A 110 5.71 -7.66 23.37
C ILE A 110 4.38 -7.58 24.11
N VAL A 111 4.33 -6.78 25.17
CA VAL A 111 3.08 -6.52 25.90
C VAL A 111 2.38 -5.34 25.24
N VAL A 112 1.14 -5.56 24.85
CA VAL A 112 0.25 -4.54 24.28
C VAL A 112 -0.12 -3.53 25.37
N LEU A 113 -0.04 -2.24 25.05
CA LEU A 113 -0.19 -1.16 26.02
C LEU A 113 -1.53 -0.46 25.96
N GLU A 114 -2.16 -0.45 24.78
CA GLU A 114 -3.41 0.23 24.50
C GLU A 114 -4.33 -0.68 23.67
N ASP A 115 -5.59 -0.30 23.53
CA ASP A 115 -6.51 -0.96 22.61
C ASP A 115 -6.07 -0.73 21.16
N THR A 116 -6.33 -1.73 20.30
CA THR A 116 -6.01 -1.62 18.88
C THR A 116 -6.74 -0.46 18.23
N LYS A 117 -6.00 0.39 17.54
CA LYS A 117 -6.54 1.41 16.63
C LYS A 117 -6.82 0.75 15.29
N THR A 118 -8.06 0.81 14.83
CA THR A 118 -8.42 0.38 13.47
C THR A 118 -8.36 1.58 12.53
N ILE A 119 -7.40 1.55 11.63
CA ILE A 119 -7.22 2.56 10.59
C ILE A 119 -7.82 1.97 9.31
N THR A 120 -8.79 2.65 8.70
CA THR A 120 -9.37 2.22 7.42
C THR A 120 -8.55 2.74 6.24
N PRO A 121 -8.54 2.05 5.10
CA PRO A 121 -7.97 2.60 3.87
C PRO A 121 -8.67 3.92 3.52
N GLN A 122 -7.92 4.90 3.03
CA GLN A 122 -8.47 6.20 2.65
C GLN A 122 -8.48 6.36 1.14
N GLY A 123 -9.60 6.83 0.59
CA GLY A 123 -9.75 7.14 -0.83
C GLY A 123 -10.06 5.94 -1.71
N VAL A 124 -10.00 6.17 -3.02
CA VAL A 124 -10.33 5.16 -4.02
C VAL A 124 -9.43 3.93 -3.87
N GLN A 125 -10.07 2.78 -3.72
CA GLN A 125 -9.42 1.47 -3.68
C GLN A 125 -9.17 0.99 -5.11
N TRP A 126 -7.92 1.11 -5.56
CA TRP A 126 -7.53 0.74 -6.92
C TRP A 126 -7.17 -0.75 -7.01
N HIS A 127 -7.87 -1.47 -7.87
CA HIS A 127 -7.68 -2.88 -8.16
C HIS A 127 -7.00 -3.06 -9.52
N VAL A 128 -5.81 -3.65 -9.52
CA VAL A 128 -4.99 -3.82 -10.72
C VAL A 128 -5.24 -5.18 -11.34
N PHE A 129 -5.69 -5.21 -12.58
CA PHE A 129 -5.80 -6.39 -13.42
C PHE A 129 -4.75 -6.29 -14.52
N ALA A 130 -3.69 -7.09 -14.39
CA ALA A 130 -2.54 -6.99 -15.27
C ALA A 130 -2.13 -8.36 -15.80
N ALA A 131 -1.88 -8.44 -17.11
CA ALA A 131 -1.43 -9.66 -17.75
C ALA A 131 0.11 -9.78 -17.68
N PHE A 132 0.62 -10.14 -16.51
CA PHE A 132 2.06 -10.25 -16.24
C PHE A 132 2.58 -11.69 -16.12
N GLY A 133 1.74 -12.69 -16.41
CA GLY A 133 2.07 -14.11 -16.24
C GLY A 133 3.33 -14.54 -16.99
N THR A 134 3.55 -13.97 -18.19
CA THR A 134 4.67 -14.26 -19.08
C THR A 134 5.93 -13.42 -18.82
N LEU A 135 5.89 -12.42 -17.93
CA LEU A 135 7.05 -11.56 -17.68
C LEU A 135 8.22 -12.34 -17.08
N LYS A 136 9.40 -12.19 -17.68
CA LYS A 136 10.66 -12.84 -17.25
C LYS A 136 11.57 -11.89 -16.48
N GLY A 137 12.63 -12.43 -15.87
CA GLY A 137 13.71 -11.63 -15.28
C GLY A 137 13.30 -10.77 -14.07
N GLY A 138 12.42 -11.27 -13.21
CA GLY A 138 11.99 -10.55 -12.00
C GLY A 138 11.03 -9.38 -12.24
N ARG A 139 10.60 -9.13 -13.48
CA ARG A 139 9.74 -7.99 -13.82
C ARG A 139 8.35 -8.03 -13.17
N ALA A 140 7.77 -9.21 -12.98
CA ALA A 140 6.51 -9.31 -12.21
C ALA A 140 6.72 -9.05 -10.71
N ASP A 141 7.87 -9.47 -10.15
CA ASP A 141 8.20 -9.16 -8.76
C ASP A 141 8.28 -7.65 -8.59
N TRP A 142 8.96 -6.96 -9.51
CA TRP A 142 9.04 -5.51 -9.52
C TRP A 142 7.66 -4.84 -9.70
N LEU A 143 6.81 -5.35 -10.60
CA LEU A 143 5.43 -4.89 -10.74
C LEU A 143 4.66 -5.01 -9.41
N ILE A 144 4.73 -6.17 -8.74
CA ILE A 144 4.03 -6.44 -7.49
C ILE A 144 4.57 -5.59 -6.34
N GLU A 145 5.89 -5.43 -6.23
CA GLU A 145 6.54 -4.54 -5.29
C GLU A 145 6.01 -3.11 -5.46
N LYS A 146 6.03 -2.58 -6.68
CA LYS A 146 5.61 -1.20 -6.94
C LYS A 146 4.11 -0.98 -6.84
N CYS A 147 3.28 -1.97 -7.17
CA CYS A 147 1.85 -1.91 -6.87
C CYS A 147 1.59 -1.83 -5.37
N THR A 148 2.37 -2.59 -4.58
CA THR A 148 2.26 -2.59 -3.12
C THR A 148 2.65 -1.23 -2.53
N GLU A 149 3.81 -0.69 -2.96
CA GLU A 149 4.34 0.62 -2.53
C GLU A 149 3.40 1.78 -2.92
N LEU A 150 2.87 1.77 -4.14
CA LEU A 150 1.97 2.82 -4.63
C LEU A 150 0.57 2.73 -4.02
N GLY A 151 0.25 1.69 -3.25
CA GLY A 151 -1.01 1.61 -2.52
C GLY A 151 -2.13 0.85 -3.21
N ALA A 152 -1.87 0.06 -4.26
CA ALA A 152 -2.93 -0.76 -4.89
C ALA A 152 -3.60 -1.66 -3.83
N SER A 153 -4.93 -1.75 -3.87
CA SER A 153 -5.70 -2.55 -2.90
C SER A 153 -5.61 -4.04 -3.23
N SER A 154 -5.60 -4.38 -4.52
CA SER A 154 -5.28 -5.73 -4.97
C SER A 154 -4.59 -5.75 -6.33
N VAL A 155 -3.91 -6.86 -6.60
CA VAL A 155 -3.46 -7.24 -7.95
C VAL A 155 -4.08 -8.59 -8.29
N THR A 156 -4.65 -8.69 -9.48
CA THR A 156 -5.18 -9.92 -10.08
C THR A 156 -4.39 -10.21 -11.36
N PRO A 157 -3.72 -11.36 -11.48
CA PRO A 157 -3.14 -11.79 -12.75
C PRO A 157 -4.24 -12.02 -13.78
N LEU A 158 -4.22 -11.26 -14.88
CA LEU A 158 -5.18 -11.41 -15.96
C LEU A 158 -4.66 -12.42 -16.99
N LEU A 159 -5.43 -13.47 -17.25
CA LEU A 159 -5.15 -14.47 -18.26
C LEU A 159 -5.78 -14.03 -19.58
N THR A 160 -4.94 -13.85 -20.59
CA THR A 160 -5.31 -13.34 -21.92
C THR A 160 -4.91 -14.33 -23.00
N GLU A 161 -5.32 -14.08 -24.24
CA GLU A 161 -4.89 -14.88 -25.39
C GLU A 161 -3.37 -14.88 -25.59
N ARG A 162 -2.68 -13.80 -25.21
CA ARG A 162 -1.22 -13.69 -25.34
C ARG A 162 -0.48 -13.89 -24.02
N SER A 163 -1.19 -14.30 -22.95
CA SER A 163 -0.64 -14.57 -21.61
C SER A 163 -1.55 -15.52 -20.84
N HIS A 164 -1.50 -16.81 -21.19
CA HIS A 164 -2.48 -17.79 -20.71
C HIS A 164 -2.23 -18.36 -19.31
N THR A 165 -1.02 -18.22 -18.77
CA THR A 165 -0.65 -18.86 -17.49
C THR A 165 0.18 -17.94 -16.60
N ILE A 166 0.02 -18.15 -15.29
CA ILE A 166 1.03 -17.78 -14.30
C ILE A 166 1.57 -19.10 -13.73
N GLY A 167 2.89 -19.20 -13.56
CA GLY A 167 3.46 -20.41 -12.94
C GLY A 167 2.99 -20.54 -11.49
N GLU A 168 2.57 -21.73 -11.06
CA GLU A 168 2.06 -21.99 -9.70
C GLU A 168 3.08 -21.60 -8.62
N ASN A 169 4.36 -21.92 -8.82
CA ASN A 169 5.47 -21.55 -7.92
C ASN A 169 5.71 -20.03 -7.81
N ARG A 170 4.99 -19.23 -8.60
CA ARG A 170 5.13 -17.77 -8.59
C ARG A 170 4.27 -17.13 -7.51
N VAL A 171 3.15 -17.73 -7.09
CA VAL A 171 2.23 -17.12 -6.13
C VAL A 171 2.91 -16.89 -4.77
N ASP A 172 3.52 -17.92 -4.20
CA ASP A 172 4.24 -17.82 -2.92
C ASP A 172 5.40 -16.82 -2.99
N ARG A 173 6.06 -16.74 -4.15
CA ARG A 173 7.14 -15.76 -4.37
C ARG A 173 6.58 -14.34 -4.37
N LEU A 174 5.49 -14.09 -5.09
CA LEU A 174 4.86 -12.78 -5.15
C LEU A 174 4.28 -12.37 -3.79
N GLN A 175 3.71 -13.30 -3.02
CA GLN A 175 3.27 -13.04 -1.65
C GLN A 175 4.41 -12.58 -0.74
N ARG A 176 5.59 -13.22 -0.84
CA ARG A 176 6.79 -12.76 -0.11
C ARG A 176 7.24 -11.36 -0.55
N VAL A 177 7.14 -11.05 -1.84
CA VAL A 177 7.44 -9.70 -2.37
C VAL A 177 6.47 -8.67 -1.79
N ILE A 178 5.16 -8.95 -1.75
CA ILE A 178 4.16 -8.09 -1.13
C ILE A 178 4.49 -7.86 0.33
N PHE A 179 4.79 -8.93 1.07
CA PHE A 179 5.11 -8.83 2.49
C PHE A 179 6.35 -7.97 2.76
N ALA A 180 7.41 -8.15 1.96
CA ALA A 180 8.61 -7.33 2.05
C ALA A 180 8.33 -5.85 1.73
N ALA A 181 7.55 -5.58 0.68
CA ALA A 181 7.18 -4.23 0.28
C ALA A 181 6.30 -3.53 1.31
N VAL A 182 5.28 -4.22 1.86
CA VAL A 182 4.41 -3.70 2.93
C VAL A 182 5.21 -3.20 4.12
N LYS A 183 6.22 -3.97 4.55
CA LYS A 183 7.12 -3.58 5.65
C LYS A 183 7.97 -2.38 5.29
N GLN A 184 8.53 -2.37 4.08
CA GLN A 184 9.41 -1.29 3.62
C GLN A 184 8.66 0.04 3.50
N CYS A 185 7.44 0.02 2.95
CA CYS A 185 6.61 1.22 2.79
C CYS A 185 5.72 1.53 4.00
N GLN A 186 5.85 0.74 5.09
CA GLN A 186 5.11 0.91 6.35
C GLN A 186 3.58 0.96 6.15
N ARG A 187 3.07 0.17 5.22
CA ARG A 187 1.65 0.15 4.88
C ARG A 187 0.88 -0.72 5.86
N LEU A 188 -0.19 -0.19 6.46
CA LEU A 188 -1.00 -0.91 7.46
C LEU A 188 -1.93 -1.97 6.87
N HIS A 189 -2.20 -1.90 5.57
CA HIS A 189 -3.06 -2.82 4.84
C HIS A 189 -2.23 -3.57 3.80
N GLU A 190 -2.17 -4.89 3.91
CA GLU A 190 -1.55 -5.72 2.89
C GLU A 190 -2.32 -5.62 1.57
N MET A 191 -1.57 -5.54 0.45
CA MET A 191 -2.18 -5.67 -0.87
C MET A 191 -2.62 -7.12 -1.08
N THR A 192 -3.84 -7.32 -1.54
CA THR A 192 -4.33 -8.67 -1.85
C THR A 192 -3.81 -9.13 -3.20
N LEU A 193 -3.19 -10.32 -3.27
CA LEU A 193 -2.91 -11.01 -4.52
C LEU A 193 -4.03 -12.02 -4.81
N ASN A 194 -4.87 -11.71 -5.77
CA ASN A 194 -5.98 -12.59 -6.14
C ASN A 194 -5.50 -13.75 -7.03
N PRO A 195 -6.25 -14.85 -7.08
CA PRO A 195 -6.03 -15.90 -8.07
C PRO A 195 -6.11 -15.36 -9.51
N PRO A 196 -5.43 -16.02 -10.47
CA PRO A 196 -5.52 -15.65 -11.87
C PRO A 196 -6.96 -15.69 -12.39
N MET A 197 -7.31 -14.75 -13.26
CA MET A 197 -8.66 -14.58 -13.79
C MET A 197 -8.63 -14.45 -15.30
N ASN A 198 -9.52 -15.14 -16.02
CA ASN A 198 -9.68 -14.97 -17.46
C ASN A 198 -10.53 -13.74 -17.80
N ILE A 199 -10.43 -13.27 -19.06
CA ILE A 199 -11.19 -12.10 -19.53
C ILE A 199 -12.70 -12.26 -19.30
N SER A 200 -13.29 -13.42 -19.63
CA SER A 200 -14.74 -13.61 -19.50
C SER A 200 -15.27 -13.47 -18.07
N SER A 201 -14.52 -13.95 -17.07
CA SER A 201 -14.85 -13.79 -15.65
C SER A 201 -14.57 -12.38 -15.13
N PHE A 202 -13.70 -11.64 -15.82
CA PHE A 202 -13.34 -10.26 -15.50
C PHE A 202 -14.37 -9.24 -16.01
N LEU A 203 -15.00 -9.47 -17.17
CA LEU A 203 -15.98 -8.52 -17.75
C LEU A 203 -17.12 -8.09 -16.79
N PRO A 204 -17.71 -8.97 -15.95
CA PRO A 204 -18.71 -8.55 -14.97
C PRO A 204 -18.19 -7.55 -13.93
N ILE A 205 -16.90 -7.62 -13.57
CA ILE A 205 -16.27 -6.66 -12.65
C ILE A 205 -16.13 -5.30 -13.32
N VAL A 206 -15.72 -5.29 -14.60
CA VAL A 206 -15.67 -4.07 -15.42
C VAL A 206 -17.04 -3.40 -15.49
N ALA A 207 -18.10 -4.18 -15.77
CA ALA A 207 -19.46 -3.67 -15.90
C ALA A 207 -20.06 -3.07 -14.61
N GLN A 208 -19.55 -3.48 -13.45
CA GLN A 208 -19.98 -2.94 -12.15
C GLN A 208 -19.13 -1.76 -11.69
N SER A 209 -17.95 -1.55 -12.28
CA SER A 209 -17.04 -0.48 -11.90
C SER A 209 -17.29 0.77 -12.75
N LYS A 210 -17.61 1.89 -12.10
CA LYS A 210 -17.75 3.18 -12.78
C LYS A 210 -16.40 3.79 -13.16
N LEU A 211 -15.33 3.42 -12.45
CA LEU A 211 -13.95 3.78 -12.77
C LEU A 211 -13.25 2.51 -13.28
N SER A 212 -13.18 2.33 -14.59
CA SER A 212 -12.51 1.18 -15.19
C SER A 212 -11.62 1.64 -16.34
N PHE A 213 -10.30 1.66 -16.13
CA PHE A 213 -9.36 2.23 -17.08
C PHE A 213 -8.56 1.16 -17.80
N LEU A 214 -8.70 1.12 -19.13
CA LEU A 214 -7.93 0.26 -20.01
C LEU A 214 -6.73 1.01 -20.58
N ALA A 215 -5.52 0.63 -20.16
CA ALA A 215 -4.30 1.15 -20.77
C ALA A 215 -4.23 0.68 -22.23
N ALA A 216 -4.34 1.61 -23.17
CA ALA A 216 -4.34 1.34 -24.60
C ALA A 216 -3.46 2.34 -25.35
N ALA A 217 -2.71 1.85 -26.34
CA ALA A 217 -1.98 2.72 -27.26
C ALA A 217 -2.98 3.61 -28.03
N GLU A 218 -2.57 4.84 -28.32
CA GLU A 218 -3.34 5.82 -29.13
C GLU A 218 -4.72 6.22 -28.56
N ALA A 219 -5.03 5.82 -27.33
CA ALA A 219 -6.23 6.27 -26.64
C ALA A 219 -6.10 7.71 -26.12
N THR A 220 -7.23 8.32 -25.76
CA THR A 220 -7.29 9.66 -25.17
C THR A 220 -6.37 9.74 -23.94
N PRO A 221 -5.53 10.78 -23.80
CA PRO A 221 -4.66 10.93 -22.64
C PRO A 221 -5.44 10.86 -21.33
N LEU A 222 -4.93 10.12 -20.35
CA LEU A 222 -5.60 9.89 -19.05
C LEU A 222 -6.15 11.17 -18.42
N PHE A 223 -5.35 12.24 -18.35
CA PHE A 223 -5.75 13.50 -17.72
C PHE A 223 -6.87 14.26 -18.45
N HIS A 224 -7.19 13.93 -19.70
CA HIS A 224 -8.36 14.48 -20.37
C HIS A 224 -9.65 13.72 -20.05
N VAL A 225 -9.52 12.48 -19.55
CA VAL A 225 -10.66 11.64 -19.17
C VAL A 225 -11.08 11.90 -17.72
N LEU A 226 -10.11 12.09 -16.82
CA LEU A 226 -10.34 12.21 -15.37
C LEU A 226 -11.32 13.32 -14.93
N PRO A 227 -11.32 14.54 -15.51
CA PRO A 227 -12.21 15.62 -15.05
C PRO A 227 -13.71 15.34 -15.19
N ASN A 228 -14.10 14.35 -15.99
CA ASN A 228 -15.50 14.02 -16.27
C ASN A 228 -16.05 12.92 -15.35
N LEU A 229 -15.28 12.49 -14.36
CA LEU A 229 -15.61 11.34 -13.52
C LEU A 229 -16.06 11.75 -12.13
N GLY A 230 -17.02 11.00 -11.58
CA GLY A 230 -17.51 11.19 -10.22
C GLY A 230 -16.55 10.63 -9.16
N VAL A 231 -16.84 10.94 -7.90
CA VAL A 231 -16.16 10.35 -6.74
C VAL A 231 -16.69 8.94 -6.52
N GLU A 232 -15.80 7.95 -6.49
CA GLU A 232 -16.13 6.55 -6.23
C GLU A 232 -15.17 5.96 -5.20
N ASP A 233 -15.62 4.94 -4.47
CA ASP A 233 -14.81 4.30 -3.44
C ASP A 233 -13.82 3.28 -4.01
N ASN A 234 -14.02 2.84 -5.25
CA ASN A 234 -13.20 1.83 -5.91
C ASN A 234 -13.01 2.09 -7.40
N GLY A 235 -11.96 1.50 -7.96
CA GLY A 235 -11.70 1.57 -9.38
C GLY A 235 -10.79 0.45 -9.87
N VAL A 236 -10.81 0.23 -11.17
CA VAL A 236 -10.17 -0.89 -11.85
C VAL A 236 -9.16 -0.36 -12.86
N LEU A 237 -7.95 -0.92 -12.83
CA LEU A 237 -6.90 -0.67 -13.82
C LEU A 237 -6.70 -1.94 -14.63
N ILE A 238 -6.63 -1.80 -15.95
CA ILE A 238 -6.52 -2.92 -16.87
C ILE A 238 -5.28 -2.72 -17.74
N VAL A 239 -4.33 -3.64 -17.64
CA VAL A 239 -3.06 -3.60 -18.38
C VAL A 239 -2.80 -4.92 -19.09
N GLY A 240 -2.58 -4.83 -20.40
CA GLY A 240 -2.40 -5.97 -21.28
C GLY A 240 -1.01 -6.62 -21.18
N PRO A 241 -0.81 -7.75 -21.88
CA PRO A 241 0.44 -8.47 -21.90
C PRO A 241 1.47 -7.81 -22.83
N GLU A 242 2.69 -8.34 -22.90
CA GLU A 242 3.73 -7.83 -23.81
C GLU A 242 3.30 -7.83 -25.28
N GLY A 243 2.43 -8.76 -25.66
CA GLY A 243 1.86 -8.85 -26.99
C GLY A 243 0.61 -8.00 -27.20
N ASP A 244 0.23 -7.12 -26.28
CA ASP A 244 -1.06 -6.43 -26.23
C ASP A 244 -2.29 -7.37 -26.13
N PHE A 245 -3.45 -6.80 -25.86
CA PHE A 245 -4.73 -7.50 -25.99
C PHE A 245 -5.07 -7.75 -27.48
N THR A 246 -5.93 -8.71 -27.76
CA THR A 246 -6.54 -8.84 -29.09
C THR A 246 -7.61 -7.77 -29.31
N GLU A 247 -8.02 -7.56 -30.57
CA GLU A 247 -9.09 -6.61 -30.88
C GLU A 247 -10.42 -7.04 -30.23
N GLU A 248 -10.67 -8.35 -30.20
CA GLU A 248 -11.83 -8.96 -29.56
C GLU A 248 -11.82 -8.74 -28.05
N GLU A 249 -10.68 -8.93 -27.38
CA GLU A 249 -10.53 -8.67 -25.94
C GLU A 249 -10.77 -7.18 -25.63
N VAL A 250 -10.15 -6.28 -26.41
CA VAL A 250 -10.35 -4.83 -26.25
C VAL A 250 -11.81 -4.44 -26.46
N LYS A 251 -12.45 -4.96 -27.50
CA LYS A 251 -13.85 -4.71 -27.81
C LYS A 251 -14.75 -5.17 -26.67
N ALA A 252 -14.56 -6.39 -26.17
CA ALA A 252 -15.35 -6.94 -25.08
C ALA A 252 -15.21 -6.10 -23.79
N MET A 253 -13.99 -5.65 -23.46
CA MET A 253 -13.77 -4.79 -22.30
C MET A 253 -14.42 -3.40 -22.46
N LYS A 254 -14.37 -2.80 -23.65
CA LYS A 254 -15.05 -1.53 -23.95
C LYS A 254 -16.57 -1.68 -23.86
N GLU A 255 -17.14 -2.76 -24.41
CA GLU A 255 -18.57 -3.07 -24.33
C GLU A 255 -19.02 -3.29 -22.87
N ALA A 256 -18.15 -3.86 -22.03
CA ALA A 256 -18.38 -3.97 -20.61
C ALA A 256 -18.20 -2.63 -19.84
N GLY A 257 -17.77 -1.54 -20.49
CA GLY A 257 -17.65 -0.21 -19.87
C GLY A 257 -16.23 0.23 -19.51
N ALA A 258 -15.19 -0.50 -19.94
CA ALA A 258 -13.82 -0.04 -19.76
C ALA A 258 -13.53 1.20 -20.62
N ILE A 259 -12.92 2.21 -20.00
CA ILE A 259 -12.55 3.49 -20.59
C ILE A 259 -11.09 3.41 -21.05
N PRO A 260 -10.81 3.44 -22.37
CA PRO A 260 -9.44 3.41 -22.88
C PRO A 260 -8.71 4.70 -22.57
N VAL A 261 -7.47 4.59 -22.07
CA VAL A 261 -6.63 5.73 -21.71
C VAL A 261 -5.21 5.57 -22.23
N GLY A 262 -4.67 6.67 -22.75
CA GLY A 262 -3.29 6.79 -23.20
C GLY A 262 -2.37 7.25 -22.08
N LEU A 263 -1.17 6.66 -21.99
CA LEU A 263 -0.16 6.92 -20.96
C LEU A 263 1.08 7.65 -21.52
N GLY A 264 0.87 8.49 -22.53
CA GLY A 264 1.91 9.23 -23.22
C GLY A 264 2.20 8.70 -24.63
N PRO A 265 3.21 9.26 -25.32
CA PRO A 265 3.45 9.03 -26.74
C PRO A 265 4.21 7.73 -27.05
N HIS A 266 4.71 7.02 -26.02
CA HIS A 266 5.54 5.84 -26.19
C HIS A 266 4.83 4.58 -25.76
N ARG A 267 5.14 3.47 -26.44
CA ARG A 267 4.72 2.14 -26.03
C ARG A 267 5.44 1.76 -24.73
N LEU A 268 4.68 1.67 -23.64
CA LEU A 268 5.19 1.28 -22.33
C LEU A 268 5.18 -0.24 -22.18
N ARG A 269 6.13 -0.76 -21.39
CA ARG A 269 6.09 -2.17 -20.96
C ARG A 269 4.99 -2.38 -19.93
N VAL A 270 4.53 -3.62 -19.76
CA VAL A 270 3.45 -4.00 -18.82
C VAL A 270 3.64 -3.39 -17.44
N GLU A 271 4.82 -3.59 -16.83
CA GLU A 271 5.13 -3.06 -15.51
C GLU A 271 5.17 -1.53 -15.47
N THR A 272 5.72 -0.90 -16.50
CA THR A 272 5.80 0.57 -16.59
C THR A 272 4.41 1.19 -16.79
N ALA A 273 3.57 0.61 -17.64
CA ALA A 273 2.20 1.04 -17.85
C ALA A 273 1.37 0.91 -16.56
N THR A 274 1.50 -0.22 -15.87
CA THR A 274 0.81 -0.48 -14.59
C THR A 274 1.16 0.57 -13.54
N ILE A 275 2.46 0.80 -13.32
CA ILE A 275 2.96 1.75 -12.31
C ILE A 275 2.59 3.18 -12.69
N SER A 276 2.70 3.54 -13.97
CA SER A 276 2.38 4.90 -14.43
C SER A 276 0.90 5.22 -14.24
N LEU A 277 0.02 4.29 -14.63
CA LEU A 277 -1.43 4.45 -14.47
C LEU A 277 -1.82 4.49 -12.99
N LEU A 278 -1.31 3.56 -12.17
CA LEU A 278 -1.57 3.52 -10.74
C LEU A 278 -1.09 4.78 -10.02
N SER A 279 0.14 5.22 -10.29
CA SER A 279 0.70 6.45 -9.74
C SER A 279 -0.17 7.66 -10.08
N ALA A 280 -0.53 7.83 -11.35
CA ALA A 280 -1.36 8.96 -11.78
C ALA A 280 -2.74 8.96 -11.11
N LEU A 281 -3.38 7.80 -11.01
CA LEU A 281 -4.69 7.65 -10.38
C LEU A 281 -4.64 7.86 -8.86
N MET A 282 -3.57 7.41 -8.19
CA MET A 282 -3.35 7.68 -6.77
C MET A 282 -3.20 9.17 -6.48
N LEU A 283 -2.36 9.86 -7.27
CA LEU A 283 -2.17 11.31 -7.15
C LEU A 283 -3.45 12.09 -7.44
N TRP A 284 -4.20 11.68 -8.47
CA TRP A 284 -5.51 12.25 -8.76
C TRP A 284 -6.51 12.06 -7.61
N SER A 285 -6.59 10.84 -7.08
CA SER A 285 -7.47 10.51 -5.95
C SER A 285 -7.13 11.31 -4.69
N ASP A 286 -5.84 11.55 -4.45
CA ASP A 286 -5.37 12.36 -3.32
C ASP A 286 -5.75 13.83 -3.48
N ALA A 287 -5.62 14.39 -4.70
CA ALA A 287 -6.03 15.75 -5.00
C ALA A 287 -7.54 15.96 -4.77
N GLN A 288 -8.38 15.00 -5.17
CA GLN A 288 -9.85 15.08 -4.98
C GLN A 288 -10.26 15.09 -3.49
N LYS A 289 -9.52 14.39 -2.62
CA LYS A 289 -9.79 14.46 -1.17
C LYS A 289 -9.51 15.84 -0.59
N ALA A 290 -8.44 16.50 -1.05
CA ALA A 290 -8.05 17.82 -0.56
C ALA A 290 -9.09 18.89 -0.92
N GLU A 291 -9.86 18.70 -1.99
CA GLU A 291 -10.93 19.60 -2.42
C GLU A 291 -12.25 19.37 -1.65
N THR A 292 -12.43 18.18 -1.04
CA THR A 292 -13.65 17.80 -0.32
C THR A 292 -13.56 18.02 1.20
N GLN A 293 -12.38 18.31 1.75
CA GLN A 293 -12.12 18.61 3.17
C GLN A 293 -12.01 20.11 3.44
#